data_AF-A0A6N7AAM1-F1
#
_entry.id   AF-A0A6N7AAM1-F1
#
_cell.length_a   1.000
_cell.length_b   1.000
_cell.length_c   1.000
_cell.angle_alpha   90.00
_cell.angle_beta   90.00
_cell.angle_gamma   90.00
#
_symmetry.space_group_name_H-M   'P 1'
#
loop_
_entity.id
_entity.type
_entity.pdbx_description
1 polymer ?
#
loop_
_entity_poly.entity_id
_entity_poly.type
_entity_poly.pdbx_seq_one_letter_code
_entity_poly.pdbx_strand_id
1 'polypeptide(L)'
;MSKLLDDVQHLAGTIGPRGTGTPAEAAAADYVAQRLADLGLPVERRTFRAVASQNAFPFSISLVALLAVVIYPLDGAITRWTAAALALLTPFLLWQAIIHSDSLLGPLLPHVTSRNVVTRLEPQGDPRRLAVVLAHMDTNRCRLIWQSSTVRRLEPLTWLTAAILILLGLLYLTGALLGGPAWIWWLSLLPAGYQLGSLVTLWRDERTPFSPGAHDNAASVAVALGLAERLAAQPLQNTQVWLAFTGAEETDHAGLKTLLREHDPALREAAFIDMEGVGSGEIVYLTRQGLCLPYRPSPDLLALAEKIADRQPDLDVHAAQMTVEDEVRALREGGYRAICIAGRDPQTGSLPHWHRADDTPDTVSAQTLEQAAGFVIAMLRELDNPSRVVREGN
;
A
#
# COMPACT_ATOMS: atom_id res chain seq x y z
N MET A 1 -3.35 29.65 -5.70
CA MET A 1 -3.12 28.24 -6.05
C MET A 1 -4.47 27.58 -6.24
N SER A 2 -4.56 26.45 -6.96
CA SER A 2 -5.80 25.66 -6.93
C SER A 2 -6.00 25.09 -5.53
N LYS A 3 -7.25 24.88 -5.10
CA LYS A 3 -7.55 24.35 -3.76
C LYS A 3 -6.85 23.00 -3.48
N LEU A 4 -6.67 22.18 -4.53
CA LEU A 4 -5.93 20.92 -4.44
C LEU A 4 -4.45 21.14 -4.07
N LEU A 5 -3.79 22.14 -4.65
CA LEU A 5 -2.42 22.48 -4.29
C LEU A 5 -2.30 23.04 -2.88
N ASP A 6 -3.31 23.79 -2.41
CA ASP A 6 -3.35 24.27 -1.03
C ASP A 6 -3.47 23.09 -0.04
N ASP A 7 -4.26 22.08 -0.39
CA ASP A 7 -4.41 20.85 0.41
C ASP A 7 -3.10 20.06 0.45
N VAL A 8 -2.39 19.91 -0.68
CA VAL A 8 -1.05 19.31 -0.74
C VAL A 8 -0.05 20.10 0.10
N GLN A 9 -0.04 21.44 -0.03
CA GLN A 9 0.86 22.32 0.73
C GLN A 9 0.58 22.23 2.23
N HIS A 10 -0.67 22.05 2.64
CA HIS A 10 -1.01 21.85 4.04
C HIS A 10 -0.50 20.50 4.55
N LEU A 11 -0.81 19.41 3.84
CA LEU A 11 -0.47 18.05 4.25
C LEU A 11 1.04 17.78 4.25
N ALA A 12 1.73 18.08 3.14
CA ALA A 12 3.15 17.76 2.97
C ALA A 12 4.10 18.91 3.31
N GLY A 13 3.61 20.15 3.31
CA GLY A 13 4.42 21.33 3.67
C GLY A 13 4.23 21.78 5.12
N THR A 14 2.98 22.05 5.53
CA THR A 14 2.67 22.62 6.85
C THR A 14 2.73 21.58 7.95
N ILE A 15 2.08 20.43 7.75
CA ILE A 15 2.15 19.28 8.66
C ILE A 15 3.50 18.56 8.48
N GLY A 16 3.93 18.38 7.23
CA GLY A 16 5.18 17.71 6.90
C GLY A 16 5.02 16.18 6.83
N PRO A 17 6.09 15.40 7.07
CA PRO A 17 6.04 13.94 7.04
C PRO A 17 5.03 13.32 8.03
N ARG A 18 4.21 12.37 7.58
CA ARG A 18 3.06 11.82 8.31
C ARG A 18 3.22 10.32 8.60
N GLY A 19 4.36 9.92 9.17
CA GLY A 19 4.63 8.51 9.47
C GLY A 19 3.50 7.83 10.27
N THR A 20 3.24 6.55 9.99
CA THR A 20 2.17 5.78 10.62
C THR A 20 2.17 5.90 12.14
N GLY A 21 1.02 6.26 12.72
CA GLY A 21 0.83 6.44 14.16
C GLY A 21 1.56 7.62 14.80
N THR A 22 2.16 8.51 14.03
CA THR A 22 2.80 9.74 14.54
C THR A 22 1.76 10.84 14.85
N PRO A 23 2.12 11.89 15.62
CA PRO A 23 1.28 13.07 15.77
C PRO A 23 1.01 13.81 14.45
N ALA A 24 1.87 13.69 13.44
CA ALA A 24 1.66 14.32 12.14
C ALA A 24 0.60 13.58 11.32
N GLU A 25 0.55 12.24 11.36
CA GLU A 25 -0.58 11.47 10.82
C GLU A 25 -1.89 11.84 11.51
N ALA A 26 -1.86 12.09 12.84
CA ALA A 26 -3.01 12.61 13.57
C ALA A 26 -3.51 13.95 13.01
N ALA A 27 -2.58 14.90 12.84
CA ALA A 27 -2.89 16.22 12.31
C ALA A 27 -3.43 16.17 10.89
N ALA A 28 -2.93 15.23 10.06
CA ALA A 28 -3.44 15.02 8.71
C ALA A 28 -4.90 14.51 8.72
N ALA A 29 -5.22 13.55 9.58
CA ALA A 29 -6.58 13.08 9.76
C ALA A 29 -7.51 14.18 10.30
N ASP A 30 -7.02 15.01 11.24
CA ASP A 30 -7.78 16.17 11.75
C ASP A 30 -8.06 17.18 10.63
N TYR A 31 -7.06 17.46 9.80
CA TYR A 31 -7.20 18.34 8.64
C TYR A 31 -8.23 17.80 7.63
N VAL A 32 -8.09 16.52 7.21
CA VAL A 32 -9.03 15.88 6.28
C VAL A 32 -10.45 15.93 6.83
N ALA A 33 -10.63 15.56 8.10
CA ALA A 33 -11.93 15.61 8.75
C ALA A 33 -12.51 17.03 8.83
N GLN A 34 -11.69 18.04 9.11
CA GLN A 34 -12.13 19.44 9.10
C GLN A 34 -12.56 19.86 7.68
N ARG A 35 -11.78 19.51 6.65
CA ARG A 35 -12.10 19.80 5.25
C ARG A 35 -13.42 19.19 4.79
N LEU A 36 -13.73 17.98 5.27
CA LEU A 36 -15.01 17.33 5.01
C LEU A 36 -16.16 17.98 5.80
N ALA A 37 -15.93 18.34 7.06
CA ALA A 37 -16.91 19.02 7.90
C ALA A 37 -17.27 20.42 7.37
N ASP A 38 -16.29 21.16 6.82
CA ASP A 38 -16.50 22.46 6.18
C ASP A 38 -17.39 22.36 4.94
N LEU A 39 -17.45 21.19 4.29
CA LEU A 39 -18.37 20.88 3.20
C LEU A 39 -19.76 20.41 3.70
N GLY A 40 -19.97 20.33 5.02
CA GLY A 40 -21.19 19.81 5.62
C GLY A 40 -21.36 18.29 5.49
N LEU A 41 -20.29 17.57 5.17
CA LEU A 41 -20.33 16.12 4.99
C LEU A 41 -20.20 15.38 6.32
N PRO A 42 -20.85 14.21 6.48
CA PRO A 42 -20.67 13.37 7.66
C PRO A 42 -19.24 12.82 7.70
N VAL A 43 -18.62 12.88 8.88
CA VAL A 43 -17.25 12.40 9.08
C VAL A 43 -17.23 11.28 10.10
N GLU A 44 -16.79 10.11 9.65
CA GLU A 44 -16.50 8.97 10.49
C GLU A 44 -14.99 8.88 10.73
N ARG A 45 -14.58 8.90 12.00
CA ARG A 45 -13.17 8.71 12.38
C ARG A 45 -13.03 7.39 13.10
N ARG A 46 -12.07 6.58 12.67
CA ARG A 46 -11.80 5.28 13.29
C ARG A 46 -10.33 5.15 13.66
N THR A 47 -10.05 4.70 14.88
CA THR A 47 -8.69 4.37 15.31
C THR A 47 -8.52 2.86 15.42
N PHE A 48 -7.31 2.38 15.14
CA PHE A 48 -6.97 0.95 15.18
C PHE A 48 -5.49 0.77 15.50
N ARG A 49 -5.11 -0.48 15.77
CA ARG A 49 -3.70 -0.86 15.93
C ARG A 49 -3.14 -1.29 14.58
N ALA A 50 -1.94 -0.79 14.27
CA ALA A 50 -1.17 -1.15 13.08
C ALA A 50 0.27 -1.49 13.49
N VAL A 51 0.96 -2.29 12.68
CA VAL A 51 2.40 -2.51 12.84
C VAL A 51 3.13 -1.19 12.61
N ALA A 52 4.08 -0.87 13.49
CA ALA A 52 4.71 0.45 13.54
C ALA A 52 5.60 0.79 12.34
N SER A 53 6.05 -0.23 11.60
CA SER A 53 6.97 -0.08 10.47
C SER A 53 6.97 -1.32 9.60
N GLN A 54 6.96 -1.13 8.28
CA GLN A 54 7.09 -2.20 7.28
C GLN A 54 8.35 -3.06 7.51
N ASN A 55 9.46 -2.45 7.96
CA ASN A 55 10.70 -3.21 8.21
C ASN A 55 10.59 -4.19 9.38
N ALA A 56 9.58 -4.07 10.25
CA ALA A 56 9.39 -5.01 11.35
C ALA A 56 9.21 -6.45 10.84
N PHE A 57 8.59 -6.62 9.67
CA PHE A 57 8.43 -7.93 9.03
C PHE A 57 9.78 -8.56 8.65
N PRO A 58 10.57 -8.04 7.68
CA PRO A 58 11.84 -8.65 7.31
C PRO A 58 12.85 -8.68 8.47
N PHE A 59 12.80 -7.71 9.41
CA PHE A 59 13.67 -7.72 10.59
C PHE A 59 13.39 -8.93 11.49
N SER A 60 12.11 -9.19 11.79
CA SER A 60 11.72 -10.36 12.60
C SER A 60 12.05 -11.69 11.90
N ILE A 61 11.90 -11.76 10.58
CA ILE A 61 12.25 -12.93 9.76
C ILE A 61 13.74 -13.22 9.86
N SER A 62 14.59 -12.20 9.71
CA SER A 62 16.04 -12.35 9.86
C SER A 62 16.44 -12.75 11.29
N LEU A 63 15.75 -12.26 12.32
CA LEU A 63 15.97 -12.71 13.70
C LEU A 63 15.64 -14.20 13.89
N VAL A 64 14.52 -14.68 13.35
CA VAL A 64 14.15 -16.11 13.40
C VAL A 64 15.17 -16.97 12.65
N ALA A 65 15.64 -16.51 11.49
CA ALA A 65 16.68 -17.20 10.72
C ALA A 65 17.97 -17.33 11.55
N LEU A 66 18.42 -16.25 12.19
CA LEU A 66 19.63 -16.26 13.01
C LEU A 66 19.47 -17.05 14.31
N LEU A 67 18.28 -17.06 14.89
CA LEU A 67 17.97 -17.90 16.04
C LEU A 67 18.14 -19.38 15.69
N ALA A 68 17.72 -19.81 14.50
CA ALA A 68 17.98 -21.17 14.02
C ALA A 68 19.49 -21.48 13.96
N VAL A 69 20.31 -20.50 13.56
CA VAL A 69 21.78 -20.64 13.49
C VAL A 69 22.41 -20.82 14.86
N VAL A 70 21.90 -20.12 15.87
CA VAL A 70 22.37 -20.24 17.25
C VAL A 70 21.91 -21.56 17.89
N ILE A 71 20.71 -22.05 17.55
CA ILE A 71 20.14 -23.27 18.14
C ILE A 71 20.77 -24.54 17.53
N TYR A 72 21.03 -24.58 16.22
CA TYR A 72 21.52 -25.78 15.53
C TYR A 72 22.73 -26.48 16.19
N PRO A 73 23.80 -25.77 16.63
CA PRO A 73 24.98 -26.42 17.22
C PRO A 73 24.77 -26.86 18.67
N LEU A 74 23.63 -26.55 19.29
CA LEU A 74 23.31 -27.05 20.62
C LEU A 74 23.07 -28.57 20.55
N ASP A 75 23.65 -29.32 21.48
CA ASP A 75 23.61 -30.78 21.43
C ASP A 75 22.18 -31.35 21.55
N GLY A 76 21.93 -32.46 20.87
CA GLY A 76 20.66 -33.18 20.89
C GLY A 76 19.86 -33.15 19.58
N ALA A 77 18.92 -34.10 19.45
CA ALA A 77 18.05 -34.16 18.26
C ALA A 77 17.01 -33.02 18.26
N ILE A 78 16.52 -32.64 19.44
CA ILE A 78 15.47 -31.62 19.59
C ILE A 78 15.92 -30.28 19.02
N THR A 79 17.11 -29.80 19.42
CA THR A 79 17.69 -28.53 18.97
C THR A 79 17.86 -28.49 17.46
N ARG A 80 18.34 -29.57 16.83
CA ARG A 80 18.49 -29.68 15.37
C ARG A 80 17.16 -29.58 14.63
N TRP A 81 16.14 -30.32 15.10
CA TRP A 81 14.80 -30.25 14.50
C TRP A 81 14.13 -28.90 14.74
N THR A 82 14.33 -28.28 15.90
CA THR A 82 13.86 -26.91 16.18
C THR A 82 14.53 -25.91 15.25
N ALA A 83 15.85 -25.97 15.06
CA ALA A 83 16.56 -25.09 14.12
C ALA A 83 16.06 -25.29 12.68
N ALA A 84 15.85 -26.54 12.24
CA ALA A 84 15.28 -26.82 10.93
C ALA A 84 13.87 -26.23 10.78
N ALA A 85 13.00 -26.40 11.77
CA ALA A 85 11.64 -25.86 11.75
C ALA A 85 11.63 -24.33 11.69
N LEU A 86 12.44 -23.66 12.52
CA LEU A 86 12.56 -22.20 12.51
C LEU A 86 13.11 -21.69 11.17
N ALA A 87 14.16 -22.32 10.64
CA ALA A 87 14.72 -21.91 9.35
C ALA A 87 13.73 -22.12 8.19
N LEU A 88 13.03 -23.26 8.15
CA LEU A 88 12.00 -23.53 7.13
C LEU A 88 10.76 -22.64 7.25
N LEU A 89 10.49 -22.07 8.42
CA LEU A 89 9.41 -21.10 8.62
C LEU A 89 9.72 -19.76 7.95
N THR A 90 10.99 -19.36 7.86
CA THR A 90 11.35 -18.00 7.40
C THR A 90 10.98 -17.67 5.94
N PRO A 91 11.11 -18.56 4.94
CA PRO A 91 10.59 -18.29 3.59
C PRO A 91 9.07 -18.13 3.56
N PHE A 92 8.34 -18.88 4.39
CA PHE A 92 6.89 -18.74 4.50
C PHE A 92 6.49 -17.40 5.13
N LEU A 93 7.20 -16.95 6.17
CA LEU A 93 6.97 -15.62 6.75
C LEU A 93 7.28 -14.50 5.76
N LEU A 94 8.35 -14.63 4.97
CA LEU A 94 8.68 -13.68 3.90
C LEU A 94 7.58 -13.65 2.84
N TRP A 95 7.08 -14.81 2.44
CA TRP A 95 5.95 -14.92 1.54
C TRP A 95 4.72 -14.19 2.07
N GLN A 96 4.36 -14.40 3.35
CA GLN A 96 3.21 -13.71 3.94
C GLN A 96 3.40 -12.19 3.91
N ALA A 97 4.59 -11.70 4.27
CA ALA A 97 4.89 -10.28 4.32
C ALA A 97 4.79 -9.60 2.94
N ILE A 98 5.23 -10.26 1.86
CA ILE A 98 5.19 -9.71 0.50
C ILE A 98 3.78 -9.73 -0.12
N ILE A 99 2.92 -10.63 0.36
CA ILE A 99 1.66 -10.95 -0.32
C ILE A 99 0.47 -10.33 0.37
N HIS A 100 0.44 -10.42 1.69
CA HIS A 100 -0.69 -10.00 2.49
C HIS A 100 -0.38 -8.74 3.32
N SER A 101 0.85 -8.22 3.23
CA SER A 101 1.35 -7.20 4.15
C SER A 101 1.02 -7.54 5.61
N ASP A 102 1.30 -8.80 5.98
CA ASP A 102 1.00 -9.40 7.27
C ASP A 102 2.00 -10.54 7.58
N SER A 103 2.01 -11.02 8.82
CA SER A 103 2.86 -12.13 9.24
C SER A 103 2.26 -12.86 10.43
N LEU A 104 2.52 -14.17 10.54
CA LEU A 104 2.27 -14.91 11.80
C LEU A 104 2.94 -14.28 13.02
N LEU A 105 4.04 -13.53 12.82
CA LEU A 105 4.72 -12.81 13.89
C LEU A 105 4.08 -11.45 14.20
N GLY A 106 3.13 -10.99 13.37
CA GLY A 106 2.45 -9.69 13.44
C GLY A 106 2.07 -9.28 14.86
N PRO A 107 1.35 -10.11 15.64
CA PRO A 107 0.95 -9.78 17.02
C PRO A 107 2.11 -9.47 17.99
N LEU A 108 3.33 -9.95 17.71
CA LEU A 108 4.53 -9.72 18.51
C LEU A 108 5.33 -8.50 18.03
N LEU A 109 5.04 -7.97 16.85
CA LEU A 109 5.74 -6.81 16.31
C LEU A 109 5.35 -5.53 17.08
N PRO A 110 6.19 -4.47 17.05
CA PRO A 110 5.83 -3.19 17.60
C PRO A 110 4.58 -2.63 16.91
N HIS A 111 3.61 -2.15 17.67
CA HIS A 111 2.40 -1.54 17.13
C HIS A 111 2.25 -0.09 17.59
N VAL A 112 1.58 0.68 16.75
CA VAL A 112 1.15 2.06 17.02
C VAL A 112 -0.36 2.17 16.80
N THR A 113 -0.93 3.29 17.21
CA THR A 113 -2.33 3.64 16.89
C THR A 113 -2.35 4.48 15.64
N SER A 114 -2.96 3.94 14.57
CA SER A 114 -3.25 4.68 13.33
C SER A 114 -4.76 4.92 13.23
N ARG A 115 -5.20 5.56 12.14
CA ARG A 115 -6.56 6.07 11.99
C ARG A 115 -7.00 6.19 10.54
N ASN A 116 -8.31 6.02 10.33
CA ASN A 116 -9.00 6.35 9.09
C ASN A 116 -9.91 7.55 9.30
N VAL A 117 -10.14 8.28 8.22
CA VAL A 117 -11.23 9.26 8.09
C VAL A 117 -12.07 8.84 6.90
N VAL A 118 -13.38 8.71 7.08
CA VAL A 118 -14.31 8.28 6.03
C VAL A 118 -15.46 9.26 5.95
N THR A 119 -15.87 9.59 4.73
CA THR A 119 -17.14 10.27 4.45
C THR A 119 -17.96 9.48 3.46
N ARG A 120 -19.28 9.68 3.51
CA ARG A 120 -20.25 9.04 2.62
C ARG A 120 -21.06 10.13 1.93
N LEU A 121 -21.04 10.12 0.60
CA LEU A 121 -21.84 11.00 -0.24
C LEU A 121 -23.01 10.18 -0.78
N GLU A 122 -24.21 10.57 -0.38
CA GLU A 122 -25.44 9.94 -0.83
C GLU A 122 -25.78 10.38 -2.27
N PRO A 123 -26.31 9.47 -3.10
CA PRO A 123 -26.83 9.83 -4.41
C PRO A 123 -28.12 10.67 -4.27
N GLN A 124 -28.50 11.36 -5.35
CA GLN A 124 -29.74 12.12 -5.43
C GLN A 124 -30.98 11.20 -5.52
N GLY A 125 -30.85 10.05 -6.18
CA GLY A 125 -31.89 9.04 -6.31
C GLY A 125 -31.66 7.84 -5.40
N ASP A 126 -32.30 6.70 -5.72
CA ASP A 126 -32.14 5.47 -4.94
C ASP A 126 -30.73 4.89 -5.12
N PRO A 127 -29.99 4.60 -4.03
CA PRO A 127 -28.67 3.99 -4.12
C PRO A 127 -28.78 2.57 -4.68
N ARG A 128 -28.20 2.35 -5.85
CA ARG A 128 -28.12 1.05 -6.54
C ARG A 128 -26.70 0.53 -6.66
N ARG A 129 -25.70 1.39 -6.46
CA ARG A 129 -24.28 1.08 -6.59
C ARG A 129 -23.50 1.75 -5.49
N LEU A 130 -22.34 1.19 -5.20
CA LEU A 130 -21.40 1.68 -4.23
C LEU A 130 -20.02 1.78 -4.87
N ALA A 131 -19.36 2.92 -4.69
CA ALA A 131 -17.96 3.12 -5.02
C ALA A 131 -17.21 3.58 -3.78
N VAL A 132 -15.97 3.12 -3.62
CA VAL A 132 -15.06 3.56 -2.56
C VAL A 132 -13.82 4.13 -3.22
N VAL A 133 -13.51 5.38 -2.96
CA VAL A 133 -12.25 5.99 -3.38
C VAL A 133 -11.29 5.97 -2.20
N LEU A 134 -10.10 5.39 -2.40
CA LEU A 134 -9.04 5.28 -1.40
C LEU A 134 -7.94 6.31 -1.68
N ALA A 135 -7.38 6.85 -0.60
CA ALA A 135 -6.18 7.66 -0.61
C ALA A 135 -5.57 7.62 0.80
N HIS A 136 -4.37 7.05 0.96
CA HIS A 136 -3.78 6.95 2.28
C HIS A 136 -3.15 8.27 2.75
N MET A 137 -3.14 8.46 4.07
CA MET A 137 -2.68 9.71 4.69
C MET A 137 -1.24 9.63 5.19
N ASP A 138 -0.78 8.42 5.54
CA ASP A 138 0.55 8.22 6.11
C ASP A 138 1.66 8.24 5.05
N THR A 139 2.89 8.38 5.51
CA THR A 139 4.09 8.40 4.64
C THR A 139 5.15 7.42 5.14
N ASN A 140 5.93 6.85 4.22
CA ASN A 140 7.07 6.02 4.59
C ASN A 140 8.35 6.79 4.87
N ARG A 141 9.35 6.05 5.35
CA ARG A 141 10.74 6.49 5.50
C ARG A 141 11.44 6.61 4.16
N CYS A 142 12.39 7.54 4.05
CA CYS A 142 13.29 7.64 2.91
C CYS A 142 14.37 6.56 2.97
N ARG A 143 14.01 5.33 2.61
CA ARG A 143 14.88 4.14 2.71
C ARG A 143 15.83 4.08 1.51
N LEU A 144 17.05 3.59 1.74
CA LEU A 144 18.09 3.62 0.69
C LEU A 144 17.76 2.72 -0.51
N ILE A 145 17.14 1.56 -0.26
CA ILE A 145 16.80 0.57 -1.28
C ILE A 145 15.34 0.71 -1.72
N TRP A 146 14.45 1.11 -0.81
CA TRP A 146 13.01 1.20 -1.02
C TRP A 146 12.58 2.61 -1.44
N GLN A 147 13.01 3.02 -2.63
CA GLN A 147 12.74 4.33 -3.23
C GLN A 147 12.83 4.29 -4.76
N SER A 148 12.27 5.29 -5.44
CA SER A 148 12.15 5.32 -6.91
C SER A 148 13.49 5.11 -7.65
N SER A 149 14.60 5.65 -7.13
CA SER A 149 15.93 5.54 -7.76
C SER A 149 16.50 4.10 -7.80
N THR A 150 15.99 3.22 -6.93
CA THR A 150 16.49 1.86 -6.74
C THR A 150 15.44 0.79 -6.99
N VAL A 151 14.25 1.17 -7.48
CA VAL A 151 13.10 0.27 -7.71
C VAL A 151 13.47 -0.99 -8.50
N ARG A 152 14.36 -0.86 -9.49
CA ARG A 152 14.84 -1.99 -10.34
C ARG A 152 15.63 -3.05 -9.57
N ARG A 153 16.10 -2.75 -8.35
CA ARG A 153 16.85 -3.67 -7.49
C ARG A 153 15.97 -4.42 -6.51
N LEU A 154 14.73 -3.99 -6.30
CA LEU A 154 13.85 -4.53 -5.26
C LEU A 154 13.52 -6.00 -5.49
N GLU A 155 13.09 -6.34 -6.70
CA GLU A 155 12.68 -7.70 -7.02
C GLU A 155 13.88 -8.67 -6.95
N PRO A 156 15.04 -8.40 -7.57
CA PRO A 156 16.21 -9.26 -7.45
C PRO A 156 16.68 -9.46 -6.00
N LEU A 157 16.66 -8.40 -5.17
CA LEU A 157 17.06 -8.48 -3.76
C LEU A 157 16.07 -9.30 -2.93
N THR A 158 14.79 -9.19 -3.24
CA THR A 158 13.73 -9.98 -2.58
C THR A 158 13.87 -11.46 -2.93
N TRP A 159 14.10 -11.80 -4.20
CA TRP A 159 14.36 -13.18 -4.61
C TRP A 159 15.66 -13.74 -4.05
N LEU A 160 16.72 -12.92 -3.96
CA LEU A 160 17.97 -13.31 -3.30
C LEU A 160 17.72 -13.63 -1.82
N THR A 161 16.98 -12.78 -1.12
CA THR A 161 16.59 -13.00 0.29
C THR A 161 15.82 -14.30 0.44
N ALA A 162 14.82 -14.54 -0.41
CA ALA A 162 14.03 -15.78 -0.41
C ALA A 162 14.92 -17.01 -0.65
N ALA A 163 15.81 -16.98 -1.63
CA ALA A 163 16.73 -18.08 -1.93
C ALA A 163 17.67 -18.38 -0.76
N ILE A 164 18.18 -17.34 -0.08
CA ILE A 164 19.05 -17.48 1.10
C ILE A 164 18.30 -18.12 2.28
N LEU A 165 17.06 -17.70 2.53
CA LEU A 165 16.23 -18.29 3.59
C LEU A 165 15.88 -19.75 3.29
N ILE A 166 15.54 -20.07 2.02
CA ILE A 166 15.28 -21.45 1.58
C ILE A 166 16.53 -22.30 1.75
N LEU A 167 17.70 -21.82 1.31
CA LEU A 167 18.97 -22.52 1.46
C LEU A 167 19.27 -22.82 2.94
N LEU A 168 19.07 -21.85 3.84
CA LEU A 168 19.26 -22.05 5.26
C LEU A 168 18.31 -23.14 5.81
N GLY A 169 17.04 -23.11 5.43
CA GLY A 169 16.06 -24.14 5.78
C GLY A 169 16.47 -25.54 5.31
N LEU A 170 16.91 -25.67 4.06
CA LEU A 170 17.36 -26.94 3.48
C LEU A 170 18.65 -27.46 4.14
N LEU A 171 19.59 -26.57 4.50
CA LEU A 171 20.80 -26.94 5.23
C LEU A 171 20.45 -27.55 6.59
N TYR A 172 19.58 -26.92 7.38
CA TYR A 172 19.23 -27.44 8.70
C TYR A 172 18.30 -28.65 8.67
N LEU A 173 17.42 -28.75 7.67
CA LEU A 173 16.69 -29.99 7.43
C LEU A 173 17.67 -31.14 7.14
N THR A 174 18.64 -30.92 6.24
CA THR A 174 19.68 -31.91 5.92
C THR A 174 20.51 -32.26 7.16
N GLY A 175 20.91 -31.26 7.94
CA GLY A 175 21.65 -31.44 9.18
C GLY A 175 20.88 -32.28 10.21
N ALA A 176 19.58 -32.02 10.38
CA ALA A 176 18.73 -32.81 11.28
C ALA A 176 18.62 -34.28 10.83
N LEU A 177 18.46 -34.52 9.52
CA LEU A 177 18.39 -35.86 8.93
C LEU A 177 19.71 -36.64 9.04
N LEU A 178 20.85 -35.96 8.92
CA LEU A 178 22.19 -36.57 8.99
C LEU A 178 22.76 -36.67 10.42
N GLY A 179 21.98 -36.32 11.44
CA GLY A 179 22.43 -36.43 12.84
C GLY A 179 23.34 -35.29 13.32
N GLY A 180 23.31 -34.13 12.66
CA GLY A 180 23.93 -32.90 13.14
C GLY A 180 25.41 -32.68 12.79
N PRO A 181 25.88 -32.96 11.57
CA PRO A 181 27.29 -32.77 11.26
C PRO A 181 27.69 -31.29 11.35
N ALA A 182 28.86 -31.01 11.92
CA ALA A 182 29.34 -29.66 12.19
C ALA A 182 29.54 -28.80 10.92
N TRP A 183 29.84 -29.43 9.77
CA TRP A 183 30.03 -28.71 8.50
C TRP A 183 28.76 -28.00 8.03
N ILE A 184 27.57 -28.51 8.35
CA ILE A 184 26.29 -27.82 8.05
C ILE A 184 26.25 -26.46 8.75
N TRP A 185 26.68 -26.42 10.01
CA TRP A 185 26.73 -25.17 10.77
C TRP A 185 27.74 -24.19 10.16
N TRP A 186 28.96 -24.66 9.84
CA TRP A 186 29.96 -23.81 9.18
C TRP A 186 29.48 -23.26 7.84
N LEU A 187 28.84 -24.07 6.99
CA LEU A 187 28.26 -23.61 5.74
C LEU A 187 27.12 -22.61 5.95
N SER A 188 26.31 -22.80 7.00
CA SER A 188 25.23 -21.89 7.33
C SER A 188 25.68 -20.49 7.77
N LEU A 189 26.97 -20.30 8.10
CA LEU A 189 27.49 -18.98 8.44
C LEU A 189 27.47 -18.00 7.26
N LEU A 190 27.49 -18.49 6.01
CA LEU A 190 27.35 -17.66 4.82
C LEU A 190 25.94 -17.03 4.71
N PRO A 191 24.83 -17.80 4.67
CA PRO A 191 23.49 -17.22 4.72
C PRO A 191 23.23 -16.46 6.01
N ALA A 192 23.80 -16.87 7.16
CA ALA A 192 23.70 -16.11 8.41
C ALA A 192 24.36 -14.72 8.30
N GLY A 193 25.54 -14.63 7.67
CA GLY A 193 26.22 -13.36 7.41
C GLY A 193 25.37 -12.41 6.56
N TYR A 194 24.68 -12.93 5.54
CA TYR A 194 23.71 -12.14 4.77
C TYR A 194 22.54 -11.64 5.62
N GLN A 195 21.97 -12.49 6.47
CA GLN A 195 20.87 -12.09 7.36
C GLN A 195 21.31 -11.04 8.40
N LEU A 196 22.54 -11.17 8.93
CA LEU A 196 23.14 -10.14 9.79
C LEU A 196 23.31 -8.81 9.06
N GLY A 197 23.83 -8.83 7.82
CA GLY A 197 23.94 -7.64 6.99
C GLY A 197 22.57 -7.01 6.68
N SER A 198 21.55 -7.84 6.48
CA SER A 198 20.17 -7.41 6.28
C SER A 198 19.63 -6.71 7.53
N LEU A 199 19.83 -7.28 8.73
CA LEU A 199 19.43 -6.63 9.98
C LEU A 199 20.09 -5.27 10.17
N VAL A 200 21.39 -5.15 9.90
CA VAL A 200 22.11 -3.87 9.98
C VAL A 200 21.54 -2.84 9.00
N THR A 201 21.22 -3.28 7.78
CA THR A 201 20.62 -2.43 6.75
C THR A 201 19.22 -1.95 7.17
N LEU A 202 18.35 -2.88 7.58
CA LEU A 202 16.99 -2.57 8.05
C LEU A 202 16.99 -1.65 9.27
N TRP A 203 17.89 -1.89 10.22
CA TRP A 203 18.08 -1.05 11.41
C TRP A 203 18.55 0.37 11.07
N ARG A 204 19.38 0.52 10.04
CA ARG A 204 19.82 1.82 9.52
C ARG A 204 18.66 2.53 8.81
N ASP A 205 17.90 1.82 7.99
CA ASP A 205 16.73 2.34 7.29
C ASP A 205 15.65 2.82 8.29
N GLU A 206 15.49 2.16 9.45
CA GLU A 206 14.58 2.65 10.50
C GLU A 206 14.94 4.01 11.10
N ARG A 207 16.14 4.53 10.82
CA ARG A 207 16.60 5.84 11.32
C ARG A 207 16.53 6.93 10.26
N THR A 208 16.18 6.60 9.02
CA THR A 208 16.02 7.63 8.00
C THR A 208 14.77 8.46 8.28
N PRO A 209 14.75 9.75 7.90
CA PRO A 209 13.56 10.58 8.07
C PRO A 209 12.38 10.03 7.26
N PHE A 210 11.17 10.39 7.66
CA PHE A 210 9.99 10.18 6.83
C PHE A 210 10.00 11.13 5.62
N SER A 211 9.48 10.64 4.49
CA SER A 211 9.22 11.45 3.30
C SER A 211 8.22 12.57 3.63
N PRO A 212 8.38 13.80 3.10
CA PRO A 212 7.33 14.80 3.21
C PRO A 212 6.02 14.34 2.55
N GLY A 213 6.10 13.48 1.52
CA GLY A 213 4.96 12.75 0.98
C GLY A 213 4.00 13.62 0.19
N ALA A 214 4.52 14.51 -0.66
CA ALA A 214 3.69 15.42 -1.44
C ALA A 214 2.98 14.71 -2.59
N HIS A 215 3.70 13.86 -3.33
CA HIS A 215 3.14 12.92 -4.30
C HIS A 215 2.54 11.74 -3.55
N ASP A 216 3.30 11.13 -2.64
CA ASP A 216 2.98 9.89 -1.92
C ASP A 216 2.66 10.16 -0.42
N ASN A 217 1.41 10.38 -0.02
CA ASN A 217 0.22 10.39 -0.87
C ASN A 217 -0.70 11.61 -0.66
N ALA A 218 -0.12 12.75 -0.26
CA ALA A 218 -0.88 14.00 -0.05
C ALA A 218 -1.61 14.46 -1.33
N ALA A 219 -1.05 14.21 -2.51
CA ALA A 219 -1.68 14.50 -3.79
C ALA A 219 -3.02 13.76 -3.96
N SER A 220 -3.06 12.46 -3.66
CA SER A 220 -4.30 11.67 -3.78
C SER A 220 -5.31 12.05 -2.70
N VAL A 221 -4.85 12.36 -1.48
CA VAL A 221 -5.71 12.92 -0.43
C VAL A 221 -6.35 14.23 -0.87
N ALA A 222 -5.56 15.14 -1.47
CA ALA A 222 -6.07 16.40 -2.00
C ALA A 222 -7.07 16.18 -3.14
N VAL A 223 -6.78 15.26 -4.07
CA VAL A 223 -7.71 14.88 -5.15
C VAL A 223 -9.02 14.36 -4.56
N ALA A 224 -8.98 13.42 -3.60
CA ALA A 224 -10.17 12.89 -2.94
C ALA A 224 -11.00 13.98 -2.22
N LEU A 225 -10.36 14.92 -1.54
CA LEU A 225 -11.05 16.09 -0.95
C LEU A 225 -11.71 16.96 -2.04
N GLY A 226 -11.06 17.14 -3.19
CA GLY A 226 -11.64 17.81 -4.35
C GLY A 226 -12.84 17.06 -4.95
N LEU A 227 -12.79 15.72 -4.98
CA LEU A 227 -13.93 14.89 -5.37
C LEU A 227 -15.10 15.08 -4.39
N ALA A 228 -14.83 15.15 -3.08
CA ALA A 228 -15.85 15.41 -2.06
C ALA A 228 -16.62 16.70 -2.35
N GLU A 229 -15.91 17.78 -2.65
CA GLU A 229 -16.52 19.08 -2.98
C GLU A 229 -17.35 19.01 -4.27
N ARG A 230 -16.81 18.40 -5.33
CA ARG A 230 -17.52 18.26 -6.61
C ARG A 230 -18.79 17.41 -6.48
N LEU A 231 -18.72 16.32 -5.75
CA LEU A 231 -19.83 15.38 -5.55
C LEU A 231 -20.86 15.91 -4.54
N ALA A 232 -20.45 16.71 -3.55
CA ALA A 232 -21.40 17.41 -2.67
C ALA A 232 -22.20 18.47 -3.44
N ALA A 233 -21.56 19.19 -4.37
CA ALA A 233 -22.22 20.18 -5.22
C ALA A 233 -23.06 19.54 -6.33
N GLN A 234 -22.61 18.41 -6.88
CA GLN A 234 -23.29 17.67 -7.95
C GLN A 234 -23.32 16.17 -7.62
N PRO A 235 -24.27 15.73 -6.77
CA PRO A 235 -24.41 14.32 -6.41
C PRO A 235 -24.70 13.43 -7.63
N LEU A 236 -24.22 12.20 -7.57
CA LEU A 236 -24.55 11.16 -8.55
C LEU A 236 -26.02 10.73 -8.41
N GLN A 237 -26.60 10.11 -9.43
CA GLN A 237 -28.02 9.74 -9.42
C GLN A 237 -28.29 8.43 -8.69
N ASN A 238 -27.42 7.43 -8.82
CA ASN A 238 -27.66 6.06 -8.39
C ASN A 238 -26.50 5.45 -7.58
N THR A 239 -25.38 6.16 -7.46
CA THR A 239 -24.14 5.63 -6.85
C THR A 239 -23.82 6.36 -5.57
N GLN A 240 -23.81 5.63 -4.46
CA GLN A 240 -23.23 6.11 -3.20
C GLN A 240 -21.71 6.07 -3.32
N VAL A 241 -21.04 7.13 -2.87
CA VAL A 241 -19.58 7.23 -2.91
C VAL A 241 -19.04 7.36 -1.50
N TRP A 242 -18.15 6.45 -1.12
CA TRP A 242 -17.36 6.57 0.10
C TRP A 242 -16.00 7.11 -0.28
N LEU A 243 -15.55 8.14 0.43
CA LEU A 243 -14.17 8.59 0.35
C LEU A 243 -13.50 8.14 1.65
N ALA A 244 -12.58 7.19 1.52
CA ALA A 244 -11.90 6.58 2.65
C ALA A 244 -10.42 6.98 2.62
N PHE A 245 -10.07 7.82 3.58
CA PHE A 245 -8.71 8.27 3.82
C PHE A 245 -8.10 7.31 4.84
N THR A 246 -7.28 6.38 4.36
CA THR A 246 -6.73 5.28 5.14
C THR A 246 -5.44 5.70 5.84
N GLY A 247 -5.15 5.07 6.98
CA GLY A 247 -3.85 5.15 7.64
C GLY A 247 -3.20 3.77 7.70
N ALA A 248 -1.88 3.74 7.91
CA ALA A 248 -1.10 2.51 7.92
C ALA A 248 -1.10 1.76 6.58
N GLU A 249 -1.24 2.46 5.47
CA GLU A 249 -1.01 1.86 4.14
C GLU A 249 0.45 1.42 4.04
N GLU A 250 1.36 2.30 4.41
CA GLU A 250 2.82 2.18 4.25
C GLU A 250 3.49 1.08 5.10
N THR A 251 2.67 0.29 5.81
CA THR A 251 3.11 -0.73 6.75
C THR A 251 2.42 -2.07 6.51
N ASP A 252 1.16 -2.21 6.94
CA ASP A 252 0.42 -3.48 6.95
C ASP A 252 -1.00 -3.35 6.36
N HIS A 253 -1.33 -2.22 5.74
CA HIS A 253 -2.65 -1.89 5.20
C HIS A 253 -3.75 -1.98 6.28
N ALA A 254 -3.42 -1.75 7.56
CA ALA A 254 -4.38 -1.91 8.65
C ALA A 254 -5.58 -0.97 8.53
N GLY A 255 -5.43 0.19 7.88
CA GLY A 255 -6.51 1.12 7.56
C GLY A 255 -7.59 0.46 6.71
N LEU A 256 -7.24 0.03 5.51
CA LEU A 256 -8.16 -0.73 4.65
C LEU A 256 -8.67 -1.99 5.35
N LYS A 257 -7.80 -2.81 5.95
CA LYS A 257 -8.22 -4.05 6.62
C LYS A 257 -9.22 -3.79 7.75
N THR A 258 -9.15 -2.65 8.42
CA THR A 258 -10.13 -2.24 9.44
C THR A 258 -11.43 -1.78 8.80
N LEU A 259 -11.37 -0.95 7.75
CA LEU A 259 -12.55 -0.50 6.99
C LEU A 259 -13.36 -1.70 6.49
N LEU A 260 -12.69 -2.68 5.86
CA LEU A 260 -13.34 -3.88 5.34
C LEU A 260 -13.97 -4.70 6.46
N ARG A 261 -13.26 -4.98 7.56
CA ARG A 261 -13.79 -5.77 8.69
C ARG A 261 -15.03 -5.16 9.34
N GLU A 262 -15.13 -3.83 9.38
CA GLU A 262 -16.23 -3.12 10.05
C GLU A 262 -17.47 -2.96 9.15
N HIS A 263 -17.30 -3.07 7.83
CA HIS A 263 -18.37 -2.85 6.86
C HIS A 263 -18.55 -3.97 5.84
N ASP A 264 -17.97 -5.16 6.05
CA ASP A 264 -17.80 -6.19 5.00
C ASP A 264 -19.07 -6.59 4.24
N PRO A 265 -20.26 -6.87 4.82
CA PRO A 265 -21.37 -7.17 3.94
C PRO A 265 -21.79 -5.94 3.10
N ALA A 266 -21.59 -4.71 3.59
CA ALA A 266 -21.95 -3.49 2.86
C ALA A 266 -20.97 -3.14 1.73
N LEU A 267 -19.67 -3.38 1.92
CA LEU A 267 -18.64 -3.02 0.92
C LEU A 267 -18.37 -4.12 -0.12
N ARG A 268 -18.96 -5.30 0.03
CA ARG A 268 -18.64 -6.47 -0.82
C ARG A 268 -18.80 -6.23 -2.32
N GLU A 269 -19.84 -5.49 -2.70
CA GLU A 269 -20.15 -5.19 -4.10
C GLU A 269 -19.53 -3.88 -4.60
N ALA A 270 -18.83 -3.15 -3.72
CA ALA A 270 -18.27 -1.84 -4.04
C ALA A 270 -17.22 -1.90 -5.15
N ALA A 271 -17.21 -0.86 -5.98
CA ALA A 271 -16.09 -0.58 -6.88
C ALA A 271 -15.05 0.26 -6.14
N PHE A 272 -13.91 -0.35 -5.79
CA PHE A 272 -12.80 0.36 -5.17
C PHE A 272 -11.91 1.02 -6.24
N ILE A 273 -11.61 2.30 -6.05
CA ILE A 273 -10.70 3.09 -6.88
C ILE A 273 -9.63 3.63 -5.94
N ASP A 274 -8.45 3.06 -6.03
CA ASP A 274 -7.28 3.47 -5.26
C ASP A 274 -6.50 4.54 -6.02
N MET A 275 -5.84 5.45 -5.29
CA MET A 275 -5.10 6.56 -5.87
C MET A 275 -3.71 6.69 -5.26
N GLU A 276 -2.69 6.63 -6.11
CA GLU A 276 -1.29 6.56 -5.67
C GLU A 276 -0.40 7.57 -6.38
N GLY A 277 0.26 8.46 -5.64
CA GLY A 277 1.31 9.30 -6.21
C GLY A 277 0.89 10.27 -7.33
N VAL A 278 -0.38 10.69 -7.41
CA VAL A 278 -0.97 11.45 -8.55
C VAL A 278 -0.49 12.91 -8.68
N GLY A 279 0.58 13.29 -7.95
CA GLY A 279 1.07 14.66 -7.87
C GLY A 279 1.85 15.14 -9.09
N SER A 280 2.40 14.24 -9.92
CA SER A 280 3.08 14.57 -11.17
C SER A 280 3.26 13.32 -12.06
N GLY A 281 4.04 13.44 -13.13
CA GLY A 281 4.28 12.35 -14.08
C GLY A 281 3.11 12.11 -15.02
N GLU A 282 3.02 10.90 -15.54
CA GLU A 282 1.91 10.43 -16.37
C GLU A 282 0.80 9.91 -15.45
N ILE A 283 -0.42 10.41 -15.59
CA ILE A 283 -1.56 9.80 -14.89
C ILE A 283 -1.94 8.52 -15.62
N VAL A 284 -2.01 7.41 -14.89
CA VAL A 284 -2.20 6.08 -15.46
C VAL A 284 -3.23 5.27 -14.68
N TYR A 285 -3.91 4.34 -15.37
CA TYR A 285 -4.61 3.24 -14.70
C TYR A 285 -3.76 1.97 -14.79
N LEU A 286 -3.60 1.27 -13.67
CA LEU A 286 -2.67 0.14 -13.60
C LEU A 286 -3.33 -1.15 -14.11
N THR A 287 -2.73 -1.71 -15.16
CA THR A 287 -3.15 -3.00 -15.76
C THR A 287 -2.52 -4.20 -15.07
N ARG A 288 -1.41 -3.96 -14.36
CA ARG A 288 -0.67 -4.93 -13.55
C ARG A 288 0.27 -4.17 -12.61
N GLN A 289 0.28 -4.54 -11.33
CA GLN A 289 1.22 -3.99 -10.36
C GLN A 289 1.72 -5.05 -9.39
N GLY A 290 2.60 -4.67 -8.45
CA GLY A 290 3.26 -5.56 -7.51
C GLY A 290 4.72 -5.86 -7.84
N LEU A 291 5.45 -6.35 -6.82
CA LEU A 291 6.87 -6.64 -6.89
C LEU A 291 7.17 -8.04 -7.46
N CYS A 292 7.33 -9.04 -6.59
CA CYS A 292 7.70 -10.41 -6.99
C CYS A 292 6.50 -11.19 -7.56
N LEU A 293 5.31 -10.90 -7.06
CA LEU A 293 4.08 -11.60 -7.40
C LEU A 293 3.05 -10.58 -7.83
N PRO A 294 3.05 -10.23 -9.11
CA PRO A 294 2.16 -9.20 -9.60
C PRO A 294 0.70 -9.61 -9.51
N TYR A 295 -0.16 -8.62 -9.42
CA TYR A 295 -1.61 -8.77 -9.43
C TYR A 295 -2.23 -7.80 -10.44
N ARG A 296 -3.51 -8.02 -10.71
CA ARG A 296 -4.27 -7.26 -11.72
C ARG A 296 -5.53 -6.67 -11.09
N PRO A 297 -5.98 -5.51 -11.58
CA PRO A 297 -7.27 -4.95 -11.19
C PRO A 297 -8.42 -5.90 -11.55
N SER A 298 -9.61 -5.61 -11.04
CA SER A 298 -10.82 -6.32 -11.45
C SER A 298 -11.14 -6.05 -12.93
N PRO A 299 -11.43 -7.09 -13.74
CA PRO A 299 -11.61 -6.95 -15.20
C PRO A 299 -12.66 -5.91 -15.60
N ASP A 300 -13.74 -5.79 -14.83
CA ASP A 300 -14.83 -4.86 -15.11
C ASP A 300 -14.45 -3.38 -14.85
N LEU A 301 -13.59 -3.10 -13.87
CA LEU A 301 -13.06 -1.75 -13.62
C LEU A 301 -11.93 -1.41 -14.58
N LEU A 302 -11.13 -2.40 -14.99
CA LEU A 302 -10.14 -2.20 -16.05
C LEU A 302 -10.80 -1.83 -17.37
N ALA A 303 -11.79 -2.61 -17.81
CA ALA A 303 -12.55 -2.31 -19.03
C ALA A 303 -13.29 -0.96 -18.95
N LEU A 304 -13.69 -0.54 -17.73
CA LEU A 304 -14.27 0.77 -17.49
C LEU A 304 -13.26 1.90 -17.73
N ALA A 305 -12.05 1.77 -17.16
CA ALA A 305 -10.98 2.75 -17.30
C ALA A 305 -10.52 2.86 -18.76
N GLU A 306 -10.31 1.74 -19.45
CA GLU A 306 -9.96 1.69 -20.88
C GLU A 306 -11.00 2.43 -21.73
N LYS A 307 -12.28 2.13 -21.51
CA LYS A 307 -13.39 2.79 -22.22
C LYS A 307 -13.42 4.30 -22.01
N ILE A 308 -13.06 4.77 -20.81
CA ILE A 308 -13.04 6.21 -20.49
C ILE A 308 -11.85 6.87 -21.16
N ALA A 309 -10.66 6.28 -21.08
CA ALA A 309 -9.45 6.75 -21.74
C ALA A 309 -9.66 6.90 -23.26
N ASP A 310 -10.28 5.91 -23.90
CA ASP A 310 -10.60 5.95 -25.34
C ASP A 310 -11.61 7.05 -25.71
N ARG A 311 -12.60 7.31 -24.84
CA ARG A 311 -13.67 8.28 -25.10
C ARG A 311 -13.30 9.71 -24.76
N GLN A 312 -12.32 9.90 -23.88
CA GLN A 312 -11.90 11.20 -23.36
C GLN A 312 -10.37 11.33 -23.47
N PRO A 313 -9.82 11.38 -24.68
CA PRO A 313 -8.37 11.48 -24.90
C PRO A 313 -7.78 12.77 -24.29
N ASP A 314 -8.59 13.81 -24.11
CA ASP A 314 -8.20 15.08 -23.50
C ASP A 314 -7.78 14.95 -22.02
N LEU A 315 -8.17 13.87 -21.33
CA LEU A 315 -7.72 13.59 -19.96
C LEU A 315 -6.26 13.13 -19.92
N ASP A 316 -5.72 12.64 -21.04
CA ASP A 316 -4.34 12.15 -21.20
C ASP A 316 -3.95 11.09 -20.16
N VAL A 317 -4.86 10.13 -19.94
CA VAL A 317 -4.67 9.02 -19.01
C VAL A 317 -4.48 7.72 -19.77
N HIS A 318 -3.45 6.94 -19.41
CA HIS A 318 -3.03 5.76 -20.17
C HIS A 318 -2.91 4.50 -19.32
N ALA A 319 -2.90 3.33 -19.97
CA ALA A 319 -2.58 2.07 -19.33
C ALA A 319 -1.09 1.98 -18.95
N ALA A 320 -0.79 1.51 -17.75
CA ALA A 320 0.59 1.22 -17.36
C ALA A 320 0.73 -0.06 -16.52
N GLN A 321 1.99 -0.45 -16.32
CA GLN A 321 2.40 -1.46 -15.33
C GLN A 321 3.47 -0.85 -14.43
N MET A 322 3.40 -1.12 -13.14
CA MET A 322 4.31 -0.54 -12.15
C MET A 322 4.78 -1.57 -11.12
N THR A 323 6.01 -1.41 -10.66
CA THR A 323 6.58 -2.19 -9.55
C THR A 323 6.31 -1.43 -8.25
N VAL A 324 5.05 -1.42 -7.84
CA VAL A 324 4.55 -0.80 -6.61
C VAL A 324 3.50 -1.72 -6.00
N GLU A 325 3.43 -1.79 -4.68
CA GLU A 325 2.36 -2.45 -3.94
C GLU A 325 1.49 -1.35 -3.31
N ASP A 326 0.18 -1.53 -3.34
CA ASP A 326 -0.82 -0.59 -2.81
C ASP A 326 -2.01 -1.38 -2.23
N GLU A 327 -3.03 -0.67 -1.76
CA GLU A 327 -4.21 -1.24 -1.10
C GLU A 327 -5.04 -2.17 -2.04
N VAL A 328 -4.89 -2.03 -3.37
CA VAL A 328 -5.51 -2.93 -4.34
C VAL A 328 -5.04 -4.38 -4.15
N ARG A 329 -3.81 -4.62 -3.68
CA ARG A 329 -3.36 -5.99 -3.36
C ARG A 329 -4.34 -6.70 -2.42
N ALA A 330 -4.55 -6.10 -1.26
CA ALA A 330 -5.38 -6.65 -0.19
C ALA A 330 -6.84 -6.79 -0.65
N LEU A 331 -7.34 -5.84 -1.42
CA LEU A 331 -8.69 -5.90 -2.02
C LEU A 331 -8.82 -7.09 -2.98
N ARG A 332 -7.86 -7.29 -3.89
CA ARG A 332 -7.93 -8.36 -4.90
C ARG A 332 -7.80 -9.74 -4.25
N GLU A 333 -6.98 -9.89 -3.22
CA GLU A 333 -6.91 -11.13 -2.43
C GLU A 333 -8.19 -11.42 -1.66
N GLY A 334 -8.83 -10.38 -1.13
CA GLY A 334 -10.15 -10.46 -0.50
C GLY A 334 -11.30 -10.70 -1.49
N GLY A 335 -11.03 -10.68 -2.81
CA GLY A 335 -12.04 -10.86 -3.85
C GLY A 335 -12.92 -9.63 -4.09
N TYR A 336 -12.49 -8.44 -3.68
CA TYR A 336 -13.17 -7.16 -3.99
C TYR A 336 -12.82 -6.66 -5.38
N ARG A 337 -13.69 -5.83 -5.96
CA ARG A 337 -13.46 -5.16 -7.24
C ARG A 337 -12.63 -3.91 -6.99
N ALA A 338 -11.44 -3.84 -7.58
CA ALA A 338 -10.48 -2.78 -7.29
C ALA A 338 -9.61 -2.44 -8.50
N ILE A 339 -9.22 -1.18 -8.62
CA ILE A 339 -8.27 -0.65 -9.61
C ILE A 339 -7.49 0.51 -9.00
N CYS A 340 -6.22 0.65 -9.37
CA CYS A 340 -5.37 1.76 -8.95
C CYS A 340 -5.19 2.77 -10.09
N ILE A 341 -5.35 4.05 -9.76
CA ILE A 341 -5.00 5.20 -10.58
C ILE A 341 -3.75 5.82 -9.98
N ALA A 342 -2.67 5.88 -10.75
CA ALA A 342 -1.39 6.31 -10.23
C ALA A 342 -0.77 7.46 -11.03
N GLY A 343 0.06 8.26 -10.38
CA GLY A 343 1.09 9.03 -11.08
C GLY A 343 2.28 8.13 -11.38
N ARG A 344 2.79 8.17 -12.61
CA ARG A 344 3.95 7.38 -13.04
C ARG A 344 5.07 8.29 -13.52
N ASP A 345 6.23 8.17 -12.89
CA ASP A 345 7.45 8.74 -13.44
C ASP A 345 7.94 7.87 -14.61
N PRO A 346 8.00 8.40 -15.85
CA PRO A 346 8.41 7.62 -17.02
C PRO A 346 9.87 7.16 -16.98
N GLN A 347 10.72 7.82 -16.18
CA GLN A 347 12.14 7.46 -16.07
C GLN A 347 12.35 6.25 -15.16
N THR A 348 11.72 6.26 -13.99
CA THR A 348 11.85 5.19 -12.99
C THR A 348 10.84 4.07 -13.20
N GLY A 349 9.66 4.36 -13.75
CA GLY A 349 8.54 3.44 -13.88
C GLY A 349 7.82 3.17 -12.56
N SER A 350 7.99 4.06 -11.57
CA SER A 350 7.40 4.01 -10.22
C SER A 350 6.69 5.34 -9.92
N LEU A 351 6.21 5.54 -8.69
CA LEU A 351 5.59 6.81 -8.28
C LEU A 351 6.64 7.94 -8.36
N PRO A 352 6.25 9.16 -8.77
CA PRO A 352 7.13 10.32 -8.74
C PRO A 352 7.68 10.55 -7.34
N HIS A 353 8.99 10.76 -7.23
CA HIS A 353 9.66 11.01 -5.95
C HIS A 353 9.43 9.95 -4.85
N TRP A 354 8.97 8.75 -5.21
CA TRP A 354 8.62 7.70 -4.25
C TRP A 354 9.69 7.47 -3.17
N HIS A 355 9.27 7.61 -1.90
CA HIS A 355 10.09 7.49 -0.69
C HIS A 355 11.39 8.32 -0.69
N ARG A 356 11.36 9.55 -1.22
CA ARG A 356 12.53 10.43 -1.24
C ARG A 356 12.31 11.71 -0.46
N ALA A 357 13.40 12.30 0.01
CA ALA A 357 13.37 13.56 0.75
C ALA A 357 12.97 14.77 -0.12
N ASP A 358 13.03 14.63 -1.45
CA ASP A 358 12.61 15.66 -2.41
C ASP A 358 11.16 15.50 -2.87
N ASP A 359 10.40 14.57 -2.28
CA ASP A 359 8.94 14.45 -2.43
C ASP A 359 8.23 15.61 -1.73
N THR A 360 8.26 16.78 -2.35
CA THR A 360 7.95 18.08 -1.74
C THR A 360 6.84 18.83 -2.51
N PRO A 361 6.02 19.66 -1.84
CA PRO A 361 4.87 20.31 -2.49
C PRO A 361 5.17 21.11 -3.76
N ASP A 362 6.36 21.72 -3.84
CA ASP A 362 6.79 22.54 -4.99
C ASP A 362 7.02 21.73 -6.26
N THR A 363 7.12 20.40 -6.15
CA THR A 363 7.25 19.47 -7.28
C THR A 363 5.90 18.93 -7.78
N VAL A 364 4.79 19.28 -7.11
CA VAL A 364 3.44 18.84 -7.48
C VAL A 364 2.83 19.76 -8.53
N SER A 365 2.22 19.16 -9.55
CA SER A 365 1.57 19.89 -10.66
C SER A 365 0.07 20.01 -10.44
N ALA A 366 -0.46 21.23 -10.51
CA ALA A 366 -1.91 21.44 -10.52
C ALA A 366 -2.61 20.69 -11.66
N GLN A 367 -1.96 20.60 -12.82
CA GLN A 367 -2.53 19.96 -13.99
C GLN A 367 -2.74 18.46 -13.77
N THR A 368 -1.77 17.77 -13.18
CA THR A 368 -1.87 16.32 -12.97
C THR A 368 -2.89 15.98 -11.88
N LEU A 369 -3.00 16.81 -10.84
CA LEU A 369 -4.07 16.69 -9.84
C LEU A 369 -5.46 16.84 -10.49
N GLU A 370 -5.63 17.81 -11.39
CA GLU A 370 -6.89 18.03 -12.11
C GLU A 370 -7.20 16.90 -13.11
N GLN A 371 -6.19 16.36 -13.79
CA GLN A 371 -6.32 15.20 -14.68
C GLN A 371 -6.78 13.96 -13.90
N ALA A 372 -6.13 13.65 -12.77
CA ALA A 372 -6.50 12.55 -11.89
C ALA A 372 -7.94 12.72 -11.36
N ALA A 373 -8.28 13.90 -10.85
CA ALA A 373 -9.63 14.21 -10.38
C ALA A 373 -10.68 14.07 -11.50
N GLY A 374 -10.36 14.54 -12.71
CA GLY A 374 -11.22 14.42 -13.89
C GLY A 374 -11.47 12.97 -14.28
N PHE A 375 -10.42 12.15 -14.29
CA PHE A 375 -10.52 10.74 -14.63
C PHE A 375 -11.34 9.95 -13.60
N VAL A 376 -11.10 10.15 -12.31
CA VAL A 376 -11.87 9.47 -11.26
C VAL A 376 -13.34 9.91 -11.28
N ILE A 377 -13.65 11.19 -11.50
CA ILE A 377 -15.04 11.64 -11.72
C ILE A 377 -15.67 10.95 -12.94
N ALA A 378 -14.93 10.81 -14.05
CA ALA A 378 -15.44 10.12 -15.23
C ALA A 378 -15.74 8.63 -14.93
N MET A 379 -14.89 7.96 -14.14
CA MET A 379 -15.13 6.59 -13.67
C MET A 379 -16.38 6.50 -12.80
N LEU A 380 -16.53 7.40 -11.83
CA LEU A 380 -17.70 7.45 -10.95
C LEU A 380 -18.99 7.72 -11.72
N ARG A 381 -18.97 8.64 -12.71
CA ARG A 381 -20.14 8.93 -13.58
C ARG A 381 -20.50 7.75 -14.49
N GLU A 382 -19.51 7.04 -15.02
CA GLU A 382 -19.78 5.85 -15.83
C GLU A 382 -20.27 4.68 -14.95
N LEU A 383 -19.80 4.58 -13.70
CA LEU A 383 -20.40 3.72 -12.69
C LEU A 383 -21.82 4.16 -12.30
N ASP A 384 -22.18 5.43 -12.47
CA ASP A 384 -23.53 5.92 -12.18
C ASP A 384 -24.55 5.58 -13.28
N ASN A 385 -24.07 5.26 -14.48
CA ASN A 385 -24.92 4.98 -15.63
C ASN A 385 -25.74 3.67 -15.43
N PRO A 386 -27.09 3.74 -15.48
CA PRO A 386 -27.99 2.63 -15.16
C PRO A 386 -27.96 1.48 -16.19
N SER A 387 -27.41 1.71 -17.38
CA SER A 387 -27.32 0.73 -18.48
C SER A 387 -26.38 -0.45 -18.22
N ARG A 388 -25.65 -0.46 -17.10
CA ARG A 388 -24.75 -1.55 -16.67
C ARG A 388 -25.42 -2.65 -15.82
N VAL A 389 -26.76 -2.73 -15.78
CA VAL A 389 -27.46 -3.95 -15.30
C VAL A 389 -27.18 -5.07 -16.31
N VAL A 390 -25.99 -5.66 -16.24
CA VAL A 390 -25.68 -6.89 -16.95
C VAL A 390 -26.39 -8.00 -16.19
N ARG A 391 -27.43 -8.52 -16.84
CA ARG A 391 -27.98 -9.84 -16.57
C ARG A 391 -26.84 -10.86 -16.71
N GLU A 392 -26.35 -11.39 -15.59
CA GLU A 392 -25.73 -12.72 -15.58
C GLU A 392 -26.73 -13.67 -14.94
N GLY A 393 -27.46 -14.35 -15.81
CA GLY A 393 -28.56 -15.24 -15.47
C GLY A 393 -29.01 -15.95 -16.74
N ASN A 394 -28.15 -16.84 -17.22
CA ASN A 394 -28.52 -18.09 -17.90
C ASN A 394 -27.32 -19.03 -17.91
#